data_AF-A0A6H0FVP7-F1
#
_entry.id   AF-A0A6H0FVP7-F1
#
_cell.length_a   1.000
_cell.length_b   1.000
_cell.length_c   1.000
_cell.angle_alpha   90.00
_cell.angle_beta   90.00
_cell.angle_gamma   90.00
#
_symmetry.space_group_name_H-M   'P 1'
#
loop_
_entity.id
_entity.type
_entity.pdbx_description
1 polymer ?
#
loop_
_entity_poly.entity_id
_entity_poly.type
_entity_poly.pdbx_seq_one_letter_code
_entity_poly.pdbx_strand_id
1 'polypeptide(L)'
;MKFNSKFVQLSKNEMVAVALDSLGKIPITGIRNVLEEGENISWFFYCGEFSEDDDFFKPIHISHLENYLPEVIPYLALEEGFRFVIDKQGYEDVWKEE
;
A
#
# COMPACT_ATOMS: atom_id res chain seq x y z
N MET A 1 -5.49 -8.06 -16.22
CA MET A 1 -5.45 -8.06 -14.74
C MET A 1 -6.85 -7.80 -14.21
N LYS A 2 -7.16 -8.18 -12.96
CA LYS A 2 -8.52 -8.09 -12.38
C LYS A 2 -9.09 -6.66 -12.33
N PHE A 3 -8.22 -5.65 -12.25
CA PHE A 3 -8.58 -4.25 -11.98
C PHE A 3 -8.26 -3.27 -13.11
N ASN A 4 -8.10 -3.75 -14.35
CA ASN A 4 -7.78 -2.95 -15.57
C ASN A 4 -6.51 -2.06 -15.49
N SER A 5 -5.64 -2.34 -14.52
CA SER A 5 -4.33 -1.72 -14.31
C SER A 5 -3.25 -2.29 -15.25
N LYS A 6 -2.22 -1.49 -15.58
CA LYS A 6 -0.97 -1.95 -16.16
C LYS A 6 -0.12 -2.69 -15.11
N PHE A 7 0.44 -3.83 -15.50
CA PHE A 7 1.36 -4.56 -14.65
C PHE A 7 2.65 -3.76 -14.41
N VAL A 8 2.92 -3.38 -13.16
CA VAL A 8 4.22 -2.82 -12.74
C VAL A 8 5.07 -3.92 -12.13
N GLN A 9 6.25 -4.12 -12.71
CA GLN A 9 7.27 -5.02 -12.17
C GLN A 9 7.95 -4.37 -10.97
N LEU A 10 7.80 -4.98 -9.79
CA LEU A 10 8.40 -4.52 -8.55
C LEU A 10 9.79 -5.13 -8.36
N SER A 11 10.73 -4.32 -7.91
CA SER A 11 12.05 -4.74 -7.46
C SER A 11 12.00 -5.05 -5.96
N LYS A 12 12.60 -6.16 -5.52
CA LYS A 12 12.65 -6.51 -4.08
C LYS A 12 13.36 -5.49 -3.19
N ASN A 13 14.11 -4.57 -3.80
CA ASN A 13 14.83 -3.49 -3.13
C ASN A 13 13.99 -2.22 -2.95
N GLU A 14 12.79 -2.14 -3.54
CA GLU A 14 11.88 -1.01 -3.36
C GLU A 14 11.40 -0.90 -1.90
N MET A 15 11.12 0.35 -1.52
CA MET A 15 10.64 0.73 -0.20
C MET A 15 9.14 1.05 -0.26
N VAL A 16 8.45 0.79 0.84
CA VAL A 16 7.05 1.15 1.06
C VAL A 16 6.89 1.81 2.42
N ALA A 17 5.95 2.73 2.55
CA ALA A 17 5.57 3.35 3.80
C ALA A 17 4.50 2.49 4.50
N VAL A 18 4.69 2.15 5.77
CA VAL A 18 3.70 1.41 6.58
C VAL A 18 3.50 2.09 7.92
N ALA A 19 2.25 2.32 8.30
CA ALA A 19 1.89 2.74 9.65
C ALA A 19 1.96 1.54 10.61
N LEU A 20 3.17 1.22 11.08
CA LEU A 20 3.45 0.03 11.91
C LEU A 20 2.59 -0.01 13.19
N ASP A 21 2.32 1.13 13.80
CA ASP A 21 1.50 1.25 15.01
C ASP A 21 -0.02 1.06 14.77
N SER A 22 -0.42 0.96 13.49
CA SER A 22 -1.79 0.65 13.08
C SER A 22 -2.03 -0.86 12.84
N LEU A 23 -0.96 -1.66 12.71
CA LEU A 23 -1.04 -3.07 12.32
C LEU A 23 -1.97 -3.90 13.22
N GLY A 24 -2.72 -4.81 12.58
CA GLY A 24 -3.71 -5.65 13.25
C GLY A 24 -5.12 -5.05 13.35
N LYS A 25 -5.28 -3.73 13.13
CA LYS A 25 -6.59 -3.10 12.90
C LYS A 25 -7.17 -3.49 11.53
N ILE A 26 -8.43 -3.13 11.30
CA ILE A 26 -9.12 -3.24 10.00
C ILE A 26 -9.98 -1.98 9.75
N PRO A 27 -10.28 -1.63 8.48
CA PRO A 27 -9.78 -2.26 7.24
C PRO A 27 -8.29 -1.97 7.02
N ILE A 28 -7.66 -2.68 6.09
CA ILE A 28 -6.32 -2.36 5.59
C ILE A 28 -6.51 -1.47 4.36
N THR A 29 -5.88 -0.29 4.35
CA THR A 29 -5.92 0.64 3.23
C THR A 29 -4.54 0.73 2.60
N GLY A 30 -4.49 0.66 1.27
CA GLY A 30 -3.29 0.94 0.49
C GLY A 30 -3.53 2.10 -0.46
N ILE A 31 -2.57 3.02 -0.51
CA ILE A 31 -2.56 4.19 -1.39
C ILE A 31 -1.27 4.14 -2.20
N ARG A 32 -1.37 4.23 -3.54
CA ARG A 32 -0.22 4.37 -4.42
C ARG A 32 -0.20 5.74 -5.07
N ASN A 33 0.62 6.64 -4.53
CA ASN A 33 0.87 7.95 -5.11
C ASN A 33 1.69 7.82 -6.41
N VAL A 34 1.58 8.84 -7.27
CA VAL A 34 2.51 9.04 -8.38
C VAL A 34 3.79 9.64 -7.80
N LEU A 35 4.96 9.09 -8.14
CA LEU A 35 6.24 9.60 -7.64
C LEU A 35 6.59 10.97 -8.27
N GLU A 36 6.88 11.95 -7.43
CA GLU A 36 7.52 13.21 -7.85
C GLU A 36 9.06 13.08 -7.97
N GLU A 37 9.71 14.10 -8.53
CA GLU A 37 11.17 14.08 -8.74
C GLU A 37 11.93 14.01 -7.40
N GLY A 38 12.61 12.88 -7.16
CA GLY A 38 13.38 12.62 -5.94
C GLY A 38 12.69 11.70 -4.94
N GLU A 39 11.42 11.36 -5.14
CA GLU A 39 10.72 10.37 -4.32
C GLU A 39 11.11 8.93 -4.67
N ASN A 40 11.02 8.02 -3.69
CA ASN A 40 11.34 6.61 -3.85
C ASN A 40 10.32 5.64 -3.21
N ILE A 41 9.22 6.15 -2.66
CA ILE A 41 8.15 5.40 -2.00
C ILE A 41 6.81 5.83 -2.62
N SER A 42 6.25 4.97 -3.48
CA SER A 42 4.92 5.22 -4.06
C SER A 42 3.79 4.66 -3.20
N TRP A 43 4.05 3.57 -2.46
CA TRP A 43 3.06 2.84 -1.69
C TRP A 43 3.04 3.22 -0.21
N PHE A 44 1.85 3.52 0.29
CA PHE A 44 1.55 3.84 1.69
C PHE A 44 0.46 2.89 2.20
N PHE A 45 0.70 2.24 3.34
CA PHE A 45 -0.22 1.27 3.95
C PHE A 45 -0.53 1.61 5.41
N TYR A 46 -1.80 1.58 5.78
CA TYR A 46 -2.25 1.73 7.17
C TYR A 46 -3.48 0.84 7.44
N CYS A 47 -3.84 0.68 8.71
CA CYS A 47 -4.98 -0.14 9.11
C CYS A 47 -5.90 0.58 10.11
N GLY A 48 -7.21 0.56 9.85
CA GLY A 48 -8.19 1.34 10.60
C GLY A 48 -8.13 2.81 10.24
N GLU A 49 -7.87 3.67 11.22
CA GLU A 49 -7.88 5.12 11.06
C GLU A 49 -6.54 5.65 10.54
N PHE A 50 -6.62 6.64 9.65
CA PHE A 50 -5.49 7.41 9.13
C PHE A 50 -5.07 8.50 10.12
N SER A 51 -3.78 8.84 10.16
CA SER A 51 -3.28 10.04 10.84
C SER A 51 -2.39 10.87 9.92
N GLU A 52 -2.38 12.17 10.15
CA GLU A 52 -1.52 13.15 9.46
C GLU A 52 -0.19 13.41 10.20
N ASP A 53 0.11 12.66 11.27
CA ASP A 53 1.37 12.80 12.02
C ASP A 53 2.59 12.46 11.13
N ASP A 54 3.65 13.27 11.18
CA ASP A 54 4.88 13.06 10.39
C ASP A 54 5.53 11.67 10.62
N ASP A 55 5.42 11.13 11.85
CA ASP A 55 5.93 9.80 12.24
C ASP A 55 4.94 8.65 11.97
N PHE A 56 3.76 8.92 11.40
CA PHE A 56 2.71 7.90 11.19
C PHE A 56 3.18 6.78 10.27
N PHE A 57 3.84 7.12 9.16
CA PHE A 57 4.37 6.14 8.20
C PHE A 57 5.87 5.89 8.39
N LYS A 58 6.25 4.61 8.46
CA LYS A 58 7.65 4.18 8.59
C LYS A 58 8.08 3.43 7.33
N PRO A 59 9.22 3.79 6.70
CA PRO A 59 9.67 3.14 5.47
C PRO A 59 10.24 1.75 5.76
N ILE A 60 9.75 0.73 5.06
CA ILE A 60 10.26 -0.66 5.11
C ILE A 60 10.49 -1.21 3.70
N HIS A 61 11.40 -2.19 3.57
CA HIS A 61 11.56 -2.93 2.31
C HIS A 61 10.32 -3.79 2.00
N ILE A 62 9.96 -3.93 0.71
CA ILE A 62 8.92 -4.87 0.26
C ILE A 62 9.18 -6.30 0.76
N SER A 63 10.45 -6.72 0.86
CA SER A 63 10.85 -8.03 1.40
C SER A 63 10.43 -8.27 2.85
N HIS A 64 10.20 -7.21 3.64
CA HIS A 64 9.68 -7.31 4.99
C HIS A 64 8.16 -7.15 5.06
N LEU A 65 7.52 -6.52 4.06
CA LEU A 65 6.08 -6.27 4.03
C LEU A 65 5.26 -7.56 4.14
N GLU A 66 5.71 -8.66 3.53
CA GLU A 66 5.05 -9.98 3.60
C GLU A 66 4.93 -10.51 5.04
N ASN A 67 5.82 -10.09 5.95
CA ASN A 67 5.76 -10.49 7.37
C ASN A 67 4.78 -9.63 8.20
N TYR A 68 4.39 -8.46 7.70
CA TYR A 68 3.53 -7.50 8.42
C TYR A 68 2.10 -7.44 7.84
N LEU A 69 1.99 -7.43 6.51
CA LEU A 69 0.76 -7.31 5.73
C LEU A 69 0.83 -8.22 4.48
N PRO A 70 0.84 -9.56 4.64
CA PRO A 70 0.79 -10.47 3.49
C PRO A 70 -0.46 -10.24 2.62
N GLU A 71 -1.54 -9.69 3.19
CA GLU A 71 -2.77 -9.33 2.48
C GLU A 71 -2.55 -8.29 1.37
N VAL A 72 -1.56 -7.39 1.46
CA VAL A 72 -1.37 -6.31 0.45
C VAL A 72 -0.49 -6.71 -0.73
N ILE A 73 0.24 -7.83 -0.64
CA ILE A 73 1.18 -8.30 -1.67
C ILE A 73 0.54 -8.44 -3.07
N PRO A 74 -0.69 -8.95 -3.26
CA PRO A 74 -1.32 -9.04 -4.58
C PRO A 74 -1.57 -7.69 -5.26
N TYR A 75 -1.69 -6.61 -4.50
CA TYR A 75 -2.03 -5.27 -4.99
C TYR A 75 -0.81 -4.45 -5.40
N LEU A 76 0.41 -4.81 -4.94
CA LEU A 76 1.62 -4.03 -5.22
C LEU A 76 1.87 -3.77 -6.72
N ALA A 77 1.42 -4.68 -7.60
CA ALA A 77 1.62 -4.61 -9.05
C ALA A 77 0.78 -3.56 -9.81
N LEU A 78 -0.03 -2.73 -9.10
CA LEU A 78 -1.21 -2.03 -9.64
C LEU A 78 -1.05 -0.76 -10.53
N GLU A 79 0.14 -0.27 -10.90
CA GLU A 79 0.33 1.12 -11.44
C GLU A 79 -0.08 2.25 -10.48
N GLU A 80 0.51 3.43 -10.66
CA GLU A 80 0.34 4.61 -9.79
C GLU A 80 -1.06 5.25 -9.92
N GLY A 81 -1.51 5.90 -8.84
CA GLY A 81 -2.87 6.42 -8.69
C GLY A 81 -3.88 5.38 -8.20
N PHE A 82 -3.52 4.10 -8.05
CA PHE A 82 -4.40 3.09 -7.49
C PHE A 82 -4.48 3.16 -5.96
N ARG A 83 -5.69 2.98 -5.44
CA ARG A 83 -6.03 2.89 -4.02
C ARG A 83 -6.87 1.64 -3.78
N PHE A 84 -6.79 1.08 -2.58
CA PHE A 84 -7.66 -0.03 -2.18
C PHE A 84 -7.98 0.00 -0.69
N VAL A 85 -9.10 -0.61 -0.34
CA VAL A 85 -9.52 -0.91 1.03
C VAL A 85 -9.96 -2.37 1.08
N ILE A 86 -9.35 -3.15 1.97
CA ILE A 86 -9.65 -4.58 2.15
C ILE A 86 -9.90 -4.89 3.63
N ASP A 87 -10.72 -5.89 3.92
CA ASP A 87 -10.92 -6.38 5.29
C ASP A 87 -10.84 -7.91 5.40
N LYS A 88 -10.86 -8.40 6.64
CA LYS A 88 -10.76 -9.84 6.94
C LYS A 88 -12.10 -10.60 6.80
N GLN A 89 -13.17 -9.90 6.44
CA GLN A 89 -14.51 -10.45 6.22
C GLN A 89 -14.81 -10.63 4.73
N GLY A 90 -13.92 -10.18 3.84
CA GLY A 90 -14.02 -10.33 2.38
C GLY A 90 -14.48 -9.06 1.66
N TYR A 91 -14.49 -7.90 2.33
CA TYR A 91 -14.59 -6.62 1.65
C TYR A 91 -13.29 -6.38 0.86
N GLU A 92 -13.43 -6.09 -0.43
CA GLU A 92 -12.34 -5.70 -1.34
C GLU A 92 -12.90 -4.59 -2.24
N ASP A 93 -12.35 -3.38 -2.10
CA ASP A 93 -12.63 -2.25 -2.96
C ASP A 93 -11.30 -1.73 -3.52
N VAL A 94 -11.22 -1.56 -4.84
CA VAL A 94 -10.00 -1.20 -5.57
C VAL A 94 -10.37 -0.25 -6.68
N TRP A 95 -9.85 0.97 -6.61
CA TRP A 95 -10.14 2.02 -7.58
C TRP A 95 -8.86 2.78 -7.97
N LYS A 96 -8.95 3.53 -9.07
CA LYS A 96 -7.94 4.49 -9.45
C LYS A 96 -8.46 5.89 -9.14
N GLU A 97 -7.63 6.73 -8.56
CA GLU A 97 -7.88 8.17 -8.46
C GLU A 97 -7.59 8.83 -9.82
N GLU A 98 -8.48 9.74 -10.25
CA GLU A 98 -8.44 10.40 -11.57
C GLU A 98 -7.49 11.61 -11.61
#